data_AF-A0A5C4U4P2-F1
#
_entry.id   AF-A0A5C4U4P2-F1
#
_cell.length_a   1.000
_cell.length_b   1.000
_cell.length_c   1.000
_cell.angle_alpha   90.00
_cell.angle_beta   90.00
_cell.angle_gamma   90.00
#
_symmetry.space_group_name_H-M   'P 1'
#
loop_
_entity.id
_entity.type
_entity.pdbx_description
1 polymer ?
#
loop_
_entity_poly.entity_id
_entity_poly.type
_entity_poly.pdbx_seq_one_letter_code
_entity_poly.pdbx_strand_id
1 'polypeptide(L)'
;MAQANRIDEALAQTLLWANYGEPNSLDLIDVATSEFPIAGQEGGFVGNDDHVVSRTFFIRDRDEASAQVELSTPGGGSVLIDGSLTEYDTHAEAIRALYEWAQA
;
A
#
# COMPACT_ATOMS: atom_id res chain seq x y z
N MET A 1 20.00 11.88 4.22
CA MET A 1 18.88 12.70 4.73
C MET A 1 17.77 12.96 3.70
N ALA A 2 18.00 12.80 2.38
CA ALA A 2 16.95 12.93 1.37
C ALA A 2 15.96 11.75 1.29
N GLN A 3 16.27 10.61 1.93
CA GLN A 3 15.62 9.32 1.68
C GLN A 3 14.38 9.07 2.55
N ALA A 4 14.44 9.41 3.84
CA ALA A 4 13.28 9.38 4.73
C ALA A 4 12.19 10.38 4.30
N ASN A 5 12.61 11.54 3.76
CA ASN A 5 11.70 12.56 3.24
C ASN A 5 10.79 12.03 2.13
N ARG A 6 11.30 11.15 1.25
CA ARG A 6 10.51 10.61 0.13
C ARG A 6 9.38 9.69 0.59
N ILE A 7 9.64 8.80 1.57
CA ILE A 7 8.60 7.91 2.11
C ILE A 7 7.54 8.72 2.84
N ASP A 8 7.95 9.72 3.63
CA ASP A 8 7.02 10.55 4.38
C ASP A 8 6.15 11.42 3.43
N GLU A 9 6.73 11.94 2.34
CA GLU A 9 6.01 12.67 1.29
C GLU A 9 5.01 11.77 0.54
N ALA A 10 5.43 10.59 0.10
CA ALA A 10 4.56 9.62 -0.57
C ALA A 10 3.42 9.13 0.35
N LEU A 11 3.71 8.90 1.63
CA LEU A 11 2.72 8.49 2.62
C LEU A 11 1.68 9.58 2.85
N ALA A 12 2.11 10.83 3.02
CA ALA A 12 1.21 11.97 3.15
C ALA A 12 0.34 12.13 1.90
N GLN A 13 0.92 11.95 0.71
CA GLN A 13 0.18 12.00 -0.55
C GLN A 13 -0.87 10.90 -0.61
N THR A 14 -0.57 9.65 -0.27
CA THR A 14 -1.53 8.53 -0.33
C THR A 14 -2.66 8.66 0.70
N LEU A 15 -2.34 9.11 1.92
CA LEU A 15 -3.33 9.28 2.98
C LEU A 15 -4.30 10.44 2.74
N LEU A 16 -3.96 11.40 1.88
CA LEU A 16 -4.93 12.43 1.46
C LEU A 16 -6.17 11.82 0.78
N TRP A 17 -6.03 10.68 0.13
CA TRP A 17 -7.09 10.03 -0.65
C TRP A 17 -7.90 9.05 0.18
N ALA A 18 -7.27 8.39 1.15
CA ALA A 18 -7.93 7.53 2.14
C ALA A 18 -8.97 8.28 3.01
N ASN A 19 -8.96 9.62 3.02
CA ASN A 19 -9.93 10.45 3.76
C ASN A 19 -11.35 10.47 3.15
N TYR A 20 -11.57 9.98 1.92
CA TYR A 20 -12.92 9.89 1.33
C TYR A 20 -13.74 8.68 1.81
N GLY A 21 -13.22 7.91 2.78
CA GLY A 21 -13.96 6.88 3.49
C GLY A 21 -13.70 5.44 3.03
N GLU A 22 -12.91 5.24 1.98
CA GLU A 22 -12.59 3.92 1.44
C GLU A 22 -11.11 3.82 1.05
N PRO A 23 -10.44 2.70 1.32
CA PRO A 23 -9.09 2.47 0.85
C PRO A 23 -9.07 2.29 -0.68
N ASN A 24 -8.52 3.26 -1.41
CA ASN A 24 -8.47 3.21 -2.87
C ASN A 24 -7.15 2.62 -3.39
N SER A 25 -7.24 1.41 -3.96
CA SER A 25 -6.10 0.73 -4.59
C SER A 25 -5.48 1.54 -5.74
N LEU A 26 -6.28 2.30 -6.50
CA LEU A 26 -5.77 3.07 -7.64
C LEU A 26 -4.88 4.22 -7.21
N ASP A 27 -5.25 4.92 -6.14
CA ASP A 27 -4.46 6.04 -5.62
C ASP A 27 -3.15 5.53 -5.01
N LEU A 28 -3.21 4.40 -4.31
CA LEU A 28 -2.02 3.73 -3.81
C LEU A 28 -1.07 3.34 -4.96
N ILE A 29 -1.60 2.78 -6.06
CA ILE A 29 -0.79 2.42 -7.24
C ILE A 29 -0.16 3.67 -7.87
N ASP A 30 -0.94 4.75 -8.07
CA ASP A 30 -0.47 5.97 -8.73
C ASP A 30 0.75 6.56 -7.99
N VAL A 31 0.61 6.78 -6.69
CA VAL A 31 1.70 7.32 -5.85
C VAL A 31 2.87 6.35 -5.77
N ALA A 32 2.60 5.06 -5.56
CA ALA A 32 3.68 4.09 -5.37
C ALA A 32 4.52 3.91 -6.65
N THR A 33 3.89 3.91 -7.82
CA THR A 33 4.58 3.73 -9.11
C THR A 33 5.21 5.01 -9.64
N SER A 34 4.78 6.20 -9.20
CA SER A 34 5.46 7.46 -9.51
C SER A 34 6.75 7.65 -8.70
N GLU A 35 6.76 7.19 -7.45
CA GLU A 35 7.86 7.46 -6.50
C GLU A 35 8.88 6.32 -6.39
N PHE A 36 8.49 5.08 -6.71
CA PHE A 36 9.31 3.87 -6.50
C PHE A 36 9.40 3.01 -7.77
N PRO A 37 10.49 2.24 -7.97
CA PRO A 37 10.71 1.42 -9.17
C PRO A 37 9.92 0.09 -9.12
N ILE A 38 8.61 0.19 -8.92
CA ILE A 38 7.70 -0.96 -8.83
C ILE A 38 6.57 -0.84 -9.85
N ALA A 39 5.96 -1.96 -10.20
CA ALA A 39 4.70 -1.99 -10.94
C ALA A 39 3.57 -2.38 -10.00
N GLY A 40 2.42 -1.70 -10.10
CA GLY A 40 1.24 -1.96 -9.29
C GLY A 40 0.07 -2.50 -10.11
N GLN A 41 -0.74 -3.36 -9.50
CA GLN A 41 -1.98 -3.87 -10.08
C GLN A 41 -3.07 -3.93 -9.02
N GLU A 42 -4.29 -3.52 -9.40
CA GLU A 42 -5.47 -3.69 -8.56
C GLU A 42 -5.77 -5.19 -8.36
N GLY A 43 -5.92 -5.60 -7.10
CA GLY A 43 -6.23 -6.96 -6.69
C GLY A 43 -7.71 -7.20 -6.34
N GLY A 44 -8.52 -6.15 -6.44
CA GLY A 44 -9.95 -6.15 -6.22
C GLY A 44 -10.37 -5.69 -4.82
N PHE A 45 -11.68 -5.70 -4.61
CA PHE A 45 -12.34 -5.26 -3.39
C PHE A 45 -13.24 -6.37 -2.85
N VAL A 46 -13.24 -6.55 -1.54
CA VAL A 46 -14.15 -7.47 -0.84
C VAL A 46 -14.71 -6.75 0.37
N GLY A 47 -16.02 -6.68 0.49
CA GLY A 47 -16.62 -6.00 1.63
C GLY A 47 -18.14 -6.03 1.67
N ASN A 48 -18.67 -5.52 2.78
CA ASN A 48 -20.08 -5.20 3.01
C ASN A 48 -20.17 -3.77 3.58
N ASP A 49 -21.37 -3.34 3.96
CA ASP A 49 -21.63 -1.99 4.48
C ASP A 49 -20.80 -1.63 5.74
N ASP A 50 -20.33 -2.64 6.49
CA ASP A 50 -19.59 -2.45 7.75
C ASP A 50 -18.06 -2.58 7.57
N HIS A 51 -17.61 -3.26 6.51
CA HIS A 51 -16.21 -3.60 6.34
C HIS A 51 -15.83 -3.74 4.87
N VAL A 52 -14.81 -2.99 4.44
CA VAL A 52 -14.27 -3.05 3.08
C VAL A 52 -12.79 -3.36 3.13
N VAL A 53 -12.34 -4.29 2.30
CA VAL A 53 -10.93 -4.62 2.09
C VAL A 53 -10.58 -4.31 0.64
N SER A 54 -9.55 -3.49 0.46
CA SER A 54 -8.96 -3.14 -0.83
C SER A 54 -7.63 -3.85 -0.96
N ARG A 55 -7.44 -4.63 -2.03
CA ARG A 55 -6.21 -5.40 -2.29
C ARG A 55 -5.43 -4.80 -3.44
N THR A 56 -4.13 -4.65 -3.26
CA THR A 56 -3.20 -4.18 -4.29
C THR A 56 -1.98 -5.09 -4.36
N PHE A 57 -1.53 -5.41 -5.58
CA PHE A 57 -0.34 -6.21 -5.84
C PHE A 57 0.77 -5.34 -6.41
N PHE A 58 2.01 -5.60 -5.99
CA PHE A 58 3.21 -4.90 -6.45
C PHE A 58 4.30 -5.88 -6.82
N ILE A 59 5.05 -5.56 -7.87
CA ILE A 59 6.24 -6.28 -8.30
C ILE A 59 7.41 -5.32 -8.35
N ARG A 60 8.51 -5.69 -7.69
CA ARG A 60 9.82 -5.04 -7.80
C ARG A 60 10.71 -5.89 -8.71
N ASP A 61 11.39 -5.25 -9.65
CA ASP A 61 12.36 -5.88 -10.57
C ASP A 61 11.83 -7.10 -11.37
N ARG A 62 10.78 -6.88 -12.19
CA ARG A 62 10.30 -7.78 -13.27
C ARG A 62 10.34 -9.30 -12.96
N ASP A 63 9.89 -9.70 -11.77
CA ASP A 63 9.55 -11.07 -11.29
C ASP A 63 10.34 -11.56 -10.04
N GLU A 64 11.27 -10.79 -9.48
CA GLU A 64 12.08 -11.28 -8.34
C GLU A 64 11.46 -11.08 -6.96
N ALA A 65 10.74 -9.98 -6.72
CA ALA A 65 10.11 -9.71 -5.43
C ALA A 65 8.67 -9.20 -5.61
N SER A 66 7.77 -9.71 -4.77
CA SER A 66 6.35 -9.35 -4.81
C SER A 66 5.84 -8.90 -3.45
N ALA A 67 4.96 -7.91 -3.47
CA ALA A 67 4.21 -7.49 -2.30
C ALA A 67 2.72 -7.47 -2.61
N GLN A 68 1.90 -7.84 -1.63
CA GLN A 68 0.47 -7.60 -1.63
C GLN A 68 0.15 -6.72 -0.42
N VAL A 69 -0.60 -5.66 -0.64
CA VAL A 69 -1.13 -4.79 0.41
C VAL A 69 -2.63 -4.97 0.49
N GLU A 70 -3.15 -5.15 1.69
CA GLU A 70 -4.57 -5.08 1.97
C GLU A 70 -4.84 -3.95 2.96
N LEU A 71 -5.80 -3.09 2.65
CA LEU A 71 -6.23 -2.01 3.54
C LEU A 71 -7.70 -2.23 3.89
N SER A 72 -8.01 -2.24 5.19
CA SER A 72 -9.36 -2.52 5.70
C SER A 72 -10.04 -1.28 6.27
N THR A 73 -11.36 -1.18 6.16
CA THR A 73 -12.18 -0.16 6.83
C THR A 73 -13.11 -0.82 7.84
N PRO A 74 -13.31 -0.26 9.05
CA PRO A 74 -12.61 0.89 9.62
C PRO A 74 -11.21 0.52 10.14
N GLY A 75 -10.17 1.08 9.51
CA GLY A 75 -8.77 0.96 9.95
C GLY A 75 -8.11 -0.41 9.76
N GLY A 76 -6.79 -0.44 9.96
CA GLY A 76 -5.97 -1.63 9.78
C GLY A 76 -5.48 -1.89 8.36
N GLY A 77 -4.39 -2.63 8.24
CA GLY A 77 -3.89 -3.10 6.95
C GLY A 77 -2.92 -4.26 7.12
N SER A 78 -2.64 -4.96 6.03
CA SER A 78 -1.65 -6.03 5.99
C SER A 78 -0.75 -5.89 4.78
N VAL A 79 0.48 -6.34 4.93
CA VAL A 79 1.47 -6.40 3.85
C VAL A 79 2.05 -7.81 3.82
N LEU A 80 1.92 -8.49 2.69
CA LEU A 80 2.52 -9.78 2.40
C LEU A 80 3.69 -9.56 1.44
N ILE A 81 4.92 -9.79 1.89
CA ILE A 81 6.13 -9.68 1.06
C ILE A 81 6.75 -11.06 0.93
N ASP A 82 6.89 -11.56 -0.30
CA ASP A 82 7.53 -12.85 -0.60
C ASP A 82 7.05 -14.00 0.30
N GLY A 83 5.75 -14.02 0.61
CA GLY A 83 5.09 -15.03 1.44
C GLY A 83 5.09 -14.74 2.96
N SER A 84 5.71 -13.65 3.41
CA SER A 84 5.72 -13.23 4.81
C SER A 84 4.68 -12.14 5.07
N LEU A 85 3.64 -12.48 5.83
CA LEU A 85 2.53 -11.56 6.17
C LEU A 85 2.87 -10.78 7.45
N THR A 86 2.66 -9.46 7.40
CA THR A 86 2.68 -8.57 8.57
C THR A 86 1.37 -7.79 8.62
N GLU A 87 0.76 -7.72 9.80
CA GLU A 87 -0.47 -6.97 10.08
C GLU A 87 -0.16 -5.68 10.83
N TYR A 88 -0.95 -4.65 10.57
CA TYR A 88 -0.78 -3.31 11.11
C TYR A 88 -2.12 -2.74 11.59
N ASP A 89 -2.07 -1.94 12.66
CA ASP A 89 -3.25 -1.32 13.26
C ASP A 89 -3.80 -0.17 12.41
N THR A 90 -2.96 0.42 11.55
CA THR A 90 -3.33 1.56 10.70
C THR A 90 -2.97 1.37 9.23
N HIS A 91 -3.71 2.04 8.34
CA HIS A 91 -3.33 2.15 6.92
C HIS A 91 -1.95 2.74 6.75
N ALA A 92 -1.61 3.74 7.56
CA ALA A 92 -0.36 4.46 7.46
C ALA A 92 0.85 3.53 7.65
N GLU A 93 0.77 2.62 8.63
CA GLU A 93 1.84 1.65 8.89
C GLU A 93 1.96 0.61 7.77
N ALA A 94 0.83 0.09 7.26
CA ALA A 94 0.83 -0.85 6.13
C ALA A 94 1.40 -0.20 4.85
N ILE A 95 0.96 1.01 4.52
CA ILE A 95 1.47 1.76 3.35
C ILE A 95 2.96 2.09 3.53
N ARG A 96 3.38 2.49 4.73
CA ARG A 96 4.80 2.75 5.01
C ARG A 96 5.65 1.50 4.80
N ALA A 97 5.20 0.35 5.29
CA ALA A 97 5.90 -0.92 5.14
C ALA A 97 6.05 -1.31 3.65
N LEU A 98 5.01 -1.07 2.83
CA LEU A 98 5.12 -1.22 1.38
C LEU A 98 6.22 -0.33 0.79
N TYR A 99 6.26 0.96 1.16
CA TYR A 99 7.26 1.89 0.61
C TYR A 99 8.68 1.59 1.08
N GLU A 100 8.85 1.15 2.33
CA GLU A 100 10.13 0.69 2.85
C GLU A 100 10.61 -0.56 2.09
N TRP A 101 9.71 -1.49 1.79
CA TRP A 101 10.01 -2.62 0.90
C TRP A 101 10.34 -2.17 -0.51
N ALA A 102 9.53 -1.31 -1.14
CA ALA A 102 9.71 -0.86 -2.52
C ALA A 102 11.02 -0.10 -2.74
N GLN A 103 11.55 0.52 -1.69
CA GLN A 103 12.81 1.25 -1.71
C GLN A 103 14.06 0.39 -1.46
N ALA A 104 13.92 -0.73 -0.74
CA ALA A 104 15.03 -1.62 -0.39
C ALA A 104 15.66 -2.26 -1.63
#